data_AF-A0A9E5WB48-F1
#
_entry.id   AF-A0A9E5WB48-F1
#
_cell.length_a   1.000
_cell.length_b   1.000
_cell.length_c   1.000
_cell.angle_alpha   90.00
_cell.angle_beta   90.00
_cell.angle_gamma   90.00
#
_symmetry.space_group_name_H-M   'P 1'
#
loop_
_entity.id
_entity.type
_entity.pdbx_description
1 polymer ?
#
loop_
_entity_poly.entity_id
_entity_poly.type
_entity_poly.pdbx_seq_one_letter_code
_entity_poly.pdbx_strand_id
1 'polypeptide(L)'
;MLNSIKKYFKKAKEEISREYTVENKSCDPVCKEMPKIWTGVDLDGTLAFYDRMASSDKIGEPVPDMLALVKKMINNGIRVKIFTARAQDPEQLPIIRKWLKDNNLPELEITNIKDYYTQRIYDDRCIQVERNTGRLIVDN
;
A
#
# COMPACT_ATOMS: atom_id res chain seq x y z
N MET A 1 51.87 -11.75 31.97
CA MET A 1 50.57 -12.05 31.31
C MET A 1 49.56 -10.90 31.37
N LEU A 2 49.38 -10.20 32.51
CA LEU A 2 48.39 -9.12 32.67
C LEU A 2 48.54 -7.92 31.70
N ASN A 3 49.77 -7.57 31.31
CA ASN A 3 50.02 -6.45 30.40
C ASN A 3 49.54 -6.70 28.97
N SER A 4 49.53 -7.97 28.52
CA SER A 4 49.03 -8.35 27.20
C SER A 4 47.51 -8.22 27.11
N ILE A 5 46.81 -8.62 28.18
CA ILE A 5 45.36 -8.51 28.29
C ILE A 5 44.92 -7.04 28.30
N LYS A 6 45.60 -6.17 29.07
CA LYS A 6 45.31 -4.72 29.06
C LYS A 6 45.53 -4.09 27.68
N LYS A 7 46.57 -4.50 26.97
CA LYS A 7 46.84 -4.04 25.59
C LYS A 7 45.73 -4.50 24.63
N TYR A 8 45.26 -5.73 24.79
CA TYR A 8 44.16 -6.28 24.00
C TYR A 8 42.85 -5.51 24.22
N PHE A 9 42.48 -5.25 25.49
CA PHE A 9 41.28 -4.46 25.80
C PHE A 9 41.38 -3.00 25.34
N LYS A 10 42.57 -2.40 25.37
CA LYS A 10 42.79 -1.05 24.84
C LYS A 10 42.60 -1.02 23.32
N LYS A 11 43.19 -2.00 22.61
CA LYS A 11 43.06 -2.13 21.16
C LYS A 11 41.61 -2.41 20.74
N ALA A 12 40.92 -3.30 21.44
CA ALA A 12 39.49 -3.58 21.20
C ALA A 12 38.61 -2.34 21.43
N LYS A 13 38.86 -1.54 22.48
CA LYS A 13 38.16 -0.27 22.68
C LYS A 13 38.43 0.75 21.58
N GLU A 14 39.68 0.85 21.11
CA GLU A 14 40.05 1.73 20.01
C GLU A 14 39.43 1.28 18.67
N GLU A 15 39.37 -0.02 18.40
CA GLU A 15 38.72 -0.61 17.22
C GLU A 15 37.20 -0.38 17.25
N ILE A 16 36.53 -0.67 18.38
CA ILE A 16 35.10 -0.38 18.57
C ILE A 16 34.81 1.12 18.39
N SER A 17 35.67 2.00 18.91
CA SER A 17 35.49 3.45 18.76
C SER A 17 35.66 3.94 17.31
N ARG A 18 36.48 3.27 16.50
CA ARG A 18 36.64 3.56 15.06
C ARG A 18 35.49 3.00 14.23
N GLU A 19 34.97 1.83 14.61
CA GLU A 19 33.86 1.18 13.91
C GLU A 19 32.52 1.88 14.19
N TYR A 20 32.40 2.55 15.35
CA TYR A 20 31.21 3.31 15.78
C TYR A 20 31.38 4.84 15.75
N THR A 21 32.35 5.38 15.03
CA THR A 21 32.26 6.79 14.61
C THR A 21 31.22 6.91 13.50
N VAL A 22 29.95 6.90 13.90
CA VAL A 22 28.86 7.41 13.08
C VAL A 22 29.10 8.90 12.97
N GLU A 23 29.54 9.36 11.80
CA GLU A 23 29.47 10.79 11.50
C GLU A 23 28.03 11.23 11.72
N ASN A 24 27.82 12.12 12.70
CA ASN A 24 26.59 12.87 12.85
C ASN A 24 26.44 13.77 11.63
N LYS A 25 26.03 13.19 10.49
CA LYS A 25 25.26 13.92 9.51
C LYS A 25 23.96 14.24 10.23
N SER A 26 23.84 15.48 10.69
CA SER A 26 22.55 16.07 11.03
C SER A 26 21.63 15.77 9.86
N CYS A 27 20.73 14.81 10.04
CA CYS A 27 19.71 14.54 9.05
C CYS A 27 18.87 15.81 8.94
N ASP A 28 18.73 16.30 7.71
CA ASP A 28 17.84 17.40 7.39
C ASP A 28 16.49 17.21 8.11
N PRO A 29 15.85 18.26 8.66
CA PRO A 29 14.57 18.15 9.36
C PRO A 29 13.39 17.91 8.41
N VAL A 30 13.62 17.30 7.25
CA VAL A 30 12.55 16.65 6.51
C VAL A 30 12.33 15.31 7.20
N CYS A 31 11.53 15.31 8.26
CA CYS A 31 10.84 14.11 8.70
C CYS A 31 10.14 13.54 7.45
N LYS A 32 10.77 12.60 6.76
CA LYS A 32 10.12 11.83 5.70
C LYS A 32 8.93 11.17 6.38
N GLU A 33 7.73 11.70 6.14
CA GLU A 33 6.50 11.10 6.66
C GLU A 33 6.56 9.62 6.33
N MET A 34 6.48 8.77 7.36
CA MET A 34 6.38 7.34 7.12
C MET A 34 5.16 7.09 6.23
N PRO A 35 5.25 6.16 5.25
CA PRO A 35 4.11 5.85 4.40
C PRO A 35 2.89 5.49 5.25
N LYS A 36 1.77 6.19 5.04
CA LYS A 36 0.55 6.03 5.84
C LYS A 36 -0.16 4.72 5.45
N ILE A 37 -0.77 4.03 6.42
CA ILE A 37 -1.64 2.87 6.13
C ILE A 37 -2.69 3.22 5.07
N TRP A 38 -3.06 2.26 4.23
CA TRP A 38 -4.03 2.48 3.17
C TRP A 38 -4.97 1.30 2.96
N THR A 39 -6.14 1.60 2.40
CA THR A 39 -7.17 0.64 2.00
C THR A 39 -7.18 0.51 0.48
N GLY A 40 -7.01 -0.71 -0.02
CA GLY A 40 -7.14 -1.03 -1.44
C GLY A 40 -8.58 -1.31 -1.82
N VAL A 41 -9.01 -0.76 -2.95
CA VAL A 41 -10.33 -1.02 -3.52
C VAL A 41 -10.12 -1.48 -4.96
N ASP A 42 -10.54 -2.71 -5.26
CA ASP A 42 -10.56 -3.21 -6.62
C ASP A 42 -11.54 -2.43 -7.50
N LEU A 43 -11.30 -2.47 -8.80
CA LEU A 43 -12.09 -1.75 -9.80
C LEU A 43 -13.17 -2.67 -10.40
N ASP A 44 -12.78 -3.65 -11.21
CA ASP A 44 -13.70 -4.41 -12.07
C ASP A 44 -14.44 -5.51 -11.32
N GLY A 45 -15.73 -5.28 -11.07
CA GLY A 45 -16.59 -6.19 -10.31
C GLY A 45 -16.77 -5.72 -8.87
N THR A 46 -15.99 -4.72 -8.45
CA THR A 46 -15.99 -4.17 -7.10
C THR A 46 -16.50 -2.72 -7.08
N LEU A 47 -15.70 -1.77 -7.57
CA LEU A 47 -16.08 -0.35 -7.62
C LEU A 47 -16.86 0.01 -8.90
N ALA A 48 -16.62 -0.71 -9.98
CA ALA A 48 -17.28 -0.58 -11.26
C ALA A 48 -17.90 -1.92 -11.68
N PHE A 49 -19.04 -1.88 -12.37
CA PHE A 49 -19.63 -3.09 -12.95
C PHE A 49 -18.66 -3.73 -13.95
N TYR A 50 -18.47 -5.04 -13.82
CA TYR A 50 -17.66 -5.82 -14.75
C TYR A 50 -18.54 -6.49 -15.81
N ASP A 51 -18.22 -6.24 -17.07
CA ASP A 51 -18.81 -6.93 -18.21
C ASP A 51 -17.71 -7.65 -19.00
N ARG A 52 -17.81 -8.99 -19.08
CA ARG A 52 -16.83 -9.83 -19.78
C ARG A 52 -16.79 -9.58 -21.28
N MET A 53 -17.86 -9.04 -21.86
CA MET A 53 -17.96 -8.76 -23.30
C MET A 53 -17.51 -7.34 -23.65
N ALA A 54 -17.26 -6.49 -22.66
CA ALA A 54 -16.76 -5.15 -22.88
C ALA A 54 -15.29 -5.15 -23.31
N SER A 55 -14.93 -4.18 -24.15
CA SER A 55 -13.55 -3.91 -24.50
C SER A 55 -12.75 -3.40 -23.29
N SER A 56 -11.45 -3.70 -23.25
CA SER A 56 -10.57 -3.34 -22.14
C SER A 56 -10.40 -1.83 -21.93
N ASP A 57 -10.71 -1.02 -22.94
CA ASP A 57 -10.68 0.44 -22.87
C ASP A 57 -11.93 1.05 -22.19
N LYS A 58 -12.94 0.22 -21.87
CA LYS A 58 -14.15 0.65 -21.18
C LYS A 58 -14.16 0.15 -19.74
N ILE A 59 -14.48 1.05 -18.82
CA ILE A 59 -14.82 0.74 -17.43
C ILE A 59 -16.33 0.88 -17.29
N GLY A 60 -16.99 -0.06 -16.64
CA GLY A 60 -18.44 -0.05 -16.46
C GLY A 60 -18.94 1.10 -15.58
N GLU A 61 -20.26 1.21 -15.45
CA GLU A 61 -20.88 2.16 -14.52
C GLU A 61 -20.43 1.88 -13.07
N PRO A 62 -20.43 2.89 -12.18
CA PRO A 62 -20.09 2.67 -10.78
C PRO A 62 -21.09 1.72 -10.10
N VAL A 63 -20.58 0.86 -9.22
CA VAL A 63 -21.43 0.13 -8.27
C VAL A 63 -21.85 1.13 -7.18
N PRO A 64 -23.14 1.49 -7.06
CA PRO A 64 -23.55 2.65 -6.25
C PRO A 64 -23.14 2.56 -4.78
N ASP A 65 -23.34 1.40 -4.16
CA ASP A 65 -23.04 1.19 -2.75
C ASP A 65 -21.53 1.21 -2.48
N MET A 66 -20.73 0.63 -3.38
CA MET A 66 -19.27 0.65 -3.25
C MET A 66 -18.72 2.08 -3.46
N LEU A 67 -19.24 2.81 -4.44
CA LEU A 67 -18.87 4.21 -4.65
C LEU A 67 -19.21 5.08 -3.44
N ALA A 68 -20.39 4.87 -2.84
CA ALA A 68 -20.81 5.56 -1.62
C ALA A 68 -19.88 5.22 -0.44
N LEU A 69 -19.48 3.95 -0.29
CA LEU A 69 -18.52 3.51 0.73
C LEU A 69 -17.15 4.15 0.53
N VAL A 70 -16.61 4.19 -0.70
CA VAL A 70 -15.34 4.84 -1.02
C VAL A 70 -15.38 6.33 -0.67
N LYS A 71 -16.43 7.05 -1.07
CA LYS A 71 -16.60 8.46 -0.72
C LYS A 71 -16.66 8.68 0.79
N LYS A 72 -17.39 7.83 1.52
CA LYS A 72 -17.43 7.87 2.99
C LYS A 72 -16.06 7.64 3.61
N MET A 73 -15.28 6.69 3.11
CA MET A 73 -13.92 6.44 3.60
C MET A 73 -13.03 7.68 3.42
N ILE A 74 -13.04 8.26 2.22
CA ILE A 74 -12.25 9.46 1.89
C ILE A 74 -12.65 10.65 2.77
N ASN A 75 -13.96 10.90 2.93
CA ASN A 75 -14.46 11.99 3.78
C ASN A 75 -14.08 11.83 5.26
N ASN A 76 -13.86 10.60 5.72
CA ASN A 76 -13.40 10.29 7.07
C ASN A 76 -11.86 10.29 7.20
N GLY A 77 -11.13 10.74 6.17
CA GLY A 77 -9.66 10.81 6.20
C GLY A 77 -8.97 9.46 6.02
N ILE A 78 -9.68 8.42 5.57
CA ILE A 78 -9.07 7.13 5.25
C ILE A 78 -8.37 7.23 3.89
N ARG A 79 -7.08 6.90 3.86
CA ARG A 79 -6.31 6.81 2.61
C ARG A 79 -6.78 5.62 1.79
N VAL A 80 -7.33 5.88 0.61
CA VAL A 80 -7.81 4.86 -0.34
C VAL A 80 -6.89 4.84 -1.56
N LYS A 81 -6.57 3.65 -2.05
CA LYS A 81 -5.94 3.44 -3.36
C LYS A 81 -6.84 2.56 -4.22
N ILE A 82 -6.85 2.79 -5.52
CA ILE A 82 -7.41 1.82 -6.47
C ILE A 82 -6.39 0.68 -6.61
N PHE A 83 -6.79 -0.52 -6.21
CA PHE A 83 -5.95 -1.71 -6.19
C PHE A 83 -6.46 -2.71 -7.22
N THR A 84 -5.96 -2.62 -8.46
CA THR A 84 -6.56 -3.32 -9.61
C THR A 84 -5.51 -3.94 -10.52
N ALA A 85 -5.82 -5.10 -11.09
CA ALA A 85 -4.98 -5.77 -12.08
C ALA A 85 -4.77 -4.93 -13.35
N ARG A 86 -5.71 -4.03 -13.70
CA ARG A 86 -5.54 -3.11 -14.84
C ARG A 86 -4.26 -2.28 -14.75
N ALA A 87 -3.76 -2.00 -13.55
CA ALA A 87 -2.54 -1.22 -13.34
C ALA A 87 -1.25 -1.94 -13.80
N GLN A 88 -1.34 -3.22 -14.19
CA GLN A 88 -0.25 -3.92 -14.89
C GLN A 88 0.03 -3.32 -16.27
N ASP A 89 -0.97 -2.73 -16.91
CA ASP A 89 -0.85 -2.05 -18.19
C ASP A 89 -0.83 -0.52 -17.98
N PRO A 90 0.30 0.17 -18.25
CA PRO A 90 0.39 1.62 -18.13
C PRO A 90 -0.65 2.38 -18.98
N GLU A 91 -1.12 1.82 -20.10
CA GLU A 91 -2.13 2.44 -20.97
C GLU A 91 -3.52 2.51 -20.30
N GLN A 92 -3.77 1.68 -19.28
CA GLN A 92 -5.02 1.71 -18.52
C GLN A 92 -5.05 2.86 -17.49
N LEU A 93 -3.90 3.36 -17.03
CA LEU A 93 -3.86 4.36 -15.95
C LEU A 93 -4.60 5.66 -16.31
N PRO A 94 -4.45 6.24 -17.52
CA PRO A 94 -5.25 7.40 -17.93
C PRO A 94 -6.75 7.12 -17.97
N ILE A 95 -7.16 5.91 -18.38
CA ILE A 95 -8.57 5.50 -18.48
C ILE A 95 -9.19 5.43 -17.09
N ILE A 96 -8.49 4.81 -16.14
CA ILE A 96 -8.91 4.73 -14.74
C ILE A 96 -9.01 6.13 -14.13
N ARG A 97 -7.99 6.98 -14.31
CA ARG A 97 -8.01 8.37 -13.79
C ARG A 97 -9.20 9.16 -14.33
N LYS A 98 -9.49 9.03 -15.62
CA LYS A 98 -10.66 9.68 -16.24
C LYS A 98 -11.94 9.18 -15.59
N TRP A 99 -12.10 7.86 -15.45
CA TRP A 99 -13.29 7.28 -14.84
C TRP A 99 -13.49 7.71 -13.38
N LEU A 100 -12.43 7.77 -12.57
CA LEU A 100 -12.49 8.28 -11.20
C LEU A 100 -13.00 9.73 -11.15
N LYS A 101 -12.46 10.58 -12.03
CA LYS A 101 -12.87 11.98 -12.16
C LYS A 101 -14.34 12.10 -12.55
N ASP A 102 -14.78 11.34 -13.55
CA ASP A 102 -16.17 11.35 -14.03
C ASP A 102 -17.17 10.92 -12.92
N ASN A 103 -16.70 10.13 -11.95
CA ASN A 103 -17.48 9.66 -10.79
C ASN A 103 -17.35 10.55 -9.53
N ASN A 104 -16.75 11.74 -9.67
CA ASN A 104 -16.53 12.69 -8.57
C ASN A 104 -15.70 12.11 -7.42
N LEU A 105 -14.67 11.33 -7.75
CA LEU A 105 -13.62 10.93 -6.81
C LEU A 105 -12.41 11.87 -6.95
N PRO A 106 -11.66 12.12 -5.87
CA PRO A 106 -10.40 12.85 -5.95
C PRO A 106 -9.37 12.05 -6.74
N GLU A 107 -8.22 12.66 -6.99
CA GLU A 107 -7.08 11.90 -7.52
C GLU A 107 -6.61 10.88 -6.48
N LEU A 108 -6.75 9.60 -6.81
CA LEU A 108 -6.34 8.47 -5.98
C LEU A 108 -5.10 7.82 -6.59
N GLU A 109 -4.25 7.27 -5.73
CA GLU A 109 -3.18 6.38 -6.16
C GLU A 109 -3.77 5.11 -6.79
N ILE A 110 -3.15 4.63 -7.86
CA ILE A 110 -3.53 3.40 -8.57
C ILE A 110 -2.35 2.45 -8.52
N THR A 111 -2.56 1.20 -8.11
CA THR A 111 -1.49 0.20 -8.04
C THR A 111 -2.05 -1.22 -8.17
N ASN A 112 -1.21 -2.16 -8.59
CA ASN A 112 -1.43 -3.61 -8.49
C ASN A 112 -0.44 -4.27 -7.51
N ILE A 113 0.33 -3.48 -6.75
CA ILE A 113 1.36 -3.97 -5.84
C ILE A 113 0.87 -3.84 -4.39
N LYS A 114 0.83 -4.97 -3.69
CA LYS A 114 0.62 -5.01 -2.24
C LYS A 114 1.91 -4.60 -1.52
N ASP A 115 1.78 -3.81 -0.46
CA ASP A 115 2.90 -3.38 0.37
C ASP A 115 2.62 -3.61 1.88
N TYR A 116 3.61 -3.29 2.73
CA TYR A 116 3.50 -3.44 4.19
C TYR A 116 2.45 -2.51 4.84
N TYR A 117 1.97 -1.50 4.13
CA TYR A 117 1.02 -0.50 4.61
C TYR A 117 -0.42 -0.79 4.15
N THR A 118 -0.61 -1.87 3.39
CA THR A 118 -1.94 -2.33 2.97
C THR A 118 -2.68 -2.89 4.18
N GLN A 119 -3.68 -2.16 4.67
CA GLN A 119 -4.45 -2.54 5.87
C GLN A 119 -5.66 -3.42 5.53
N ARG A 120 -6.37 -3.08 4.44
CA ARG A 120 -7.62 -3.75 4.03
C ARG A 120 -7.72 -3.72 2.51
N ILE A 121 -8.33 -4.75 1.93
CA ILE A 121 -8.64 -4.83 0.50
C ILE A 121 -10.15 -5.13 0.38
N TYR A 122 -10.83 -4.35 -0.45
CA TYR A 122 -12.19 -4.63 -0.93
C TYR A 122 -12.07 -5.12 -2.37
N ASP A 123 -12.55 -6.34 -2.64
CA ASP A 123 -12.39 -7.03 -3.92
C ASP A 123 -13.44 -8.15 -4.01
N ASP A 124 -14.13 -8.27 -5.14
CA ASP A 124 -15.22 -9.22 -5.39
C ASP A 124 -14.76 -10.69 -5.38
N ARG A 125 -13.45 -10.94 -5.48
CA ARG A 125 -12.86 -12.28 -5.56
C ARG A 125 -12.10 -12.69 -4.30
N CYS A 126 -11.93 -11.77 -3.34
CA CYS A 126 -11.17 -12.05 -2.13
C CYS A 126 -11.97 -12.91 -1.13
N ILE A 127 -11.35 -13.98 -0.62
CA ILE A 127 -11.84 -14.76 0.51
C ILE A 127 -10.91 -14.50 1.70
N GLN A 128 -11.48 -14.13 2.85
CA GLN A 128 -10.68 -13.92 4.05
C GLN A 128 -10.23 -15.27 4.62
N VAL A 129 -8.94 -15.35 4.95
CA VAL A 129 -8.36 -16.46 5.70
C VAL A 129 -8.14 -15.98 7.13
N GLU A 130 -8.61 -16.75 8.10
CA GLU A 130 -8.32 -16.51 9.51
C GLU A 130 -6.80 -16.62 9.74
N ARG A 131 -6.28 -15.63 10.46
CA ARG A 131 -4.85 -15.39 10.58
C ARG A 131 -4.13 -16.63 11.12
N ASN A 132 -3.15 -17.11 10.38
CA ASN A 132 -2.29 -18.24 10.72
C ASN A 132 -3.03 -19.59 10.93
N THR A 133 -4.27 -19.74 10.46
CA THR A 133 -5.00 -21.02 10.60
C THR A 133 -5.32 -21.70 9.27
N GLY A 134 -5.35 -20.94 8.17
CA GLY A 134 -5.79 -21.48 6.86
C GLY A 134 -7.31 -21.69 6.76
N ARG A 135 -8.06 -21.42 7.84
CA ARG A 135 -9.52 -21.51 7.85
C ARG A 135 -10.12 -20.36 7.06
N LEU A 136 -11.02 -20.67 6.13
CA LEU A 136 -11.75 -19.65 5.38
C LEU A 136 -12.84 -19.03 6.26
N ILE A 137 -12.95 -17.70 6.21
CA ILE A 137 -14.09 -16.94 6.75
C ILE A 137 -15.02 -16.73 5.56
N VAL A 138 -16.11 -17.50 5.54
CA VAL A 138 -17.17 -17.46 4.53
C VAL A 138 -18.49 -17.12 5.23
N ASP A 139 -19.41 -16.53 4.49
CA ASP A 139 -20.77 -16.35 4.97
C ASP A 139 -21.46 -17.73 5.13
N ASN A 140 -22.27 -17.88 6.18
CA ASN A 140 -23.08 -19.09 6.41
C ASN A 140 -24.33 -19.10 5.54
#